data_AF-A0A8J2F2I7-F1
#
_entry.id   AF-A0A8J2F2I7-F1
#
_cell.length_a   1.000
_cell.length_b   1.000
_cell.length_c   1.000
_cell.angle_alpha   90.00
_cell.angle_beta   90.00
_cell.angle_gamma   90.00
#
_symmetry.space_group_name_H-M   'P 1'
#
loop_
_entity.id
_entity.type
_entity.pdbx_description
1 polymer ?
#
loop_
_entity_poly.entity_id
_entity_poly.type
_entity_poly.pdbx_seq_one_letter_code
_entity_poly.pdbx_strand_id
1 'polypeptide(L)'
;SDITVVGVLQSPNRNVHLGHYLPITLGFDSARGVLSEVAGNITLDAISSRKCYHFVRTGSTAITLEIALQIEPTLVLCNEEIYSAKKSLQQLVEEIGDLIMMRKNKLGLRSGVVLVSNSFMER
;
A
#
# COMPACT_ATOMS: atom_id res chain seq x y z
N SER A 1 14.83 35.99 29.84
CA SER A 1 15.24 35.40 28.56
C SER A 1 14.03 34.69 27.98
N ASP A 2 13.47 35.19 26.89
CA ASP A 2 12.31 34.54 26.27
C ASP A 2 12.74 33.24 25.59
N ILE A 3 12.11 32.14 25.97
CA ILE A 3 12.37 30.82 25.38
C ILE A 3 11.46 30.67 24.16
N THR A 4 12.06 30.38 23.00
CA THR A 4 11.33 30.04 21.77
C THR A 4 11.42 28.54 21.52
N VAL A 5 10.29 27.93 21.16
CA VAL A 5 10.21 26.53 20.77
C VAL A 5 9.90 26.46 19.26
N VAL A 6 10.73 25.72 18.51
CA VAL A 6 10.53 25.47 17.08
C VAL A 6 10.33 23.96 16.88
N GLY A 7 9.27 23.58 16.17
CA GLY A 7 8.96 22.19 15.85
C GLY A 7 9.33 21.83 14.41
N VAL A 8 9.86 20.62 14.21
CA VAL A 8 10.07 20.01 12.89
C VAL A 8 9.13 18.82 12.77
N LEU A 9 8.36 18.77 11.69
CA LEU A 9 7.39 17.71 11.45
C LEU A 9 8.04 16.53 10.71
N GLN A 10 8.43 15.52 11.49
CA GLN A 10 9.00 14.27 11.01
C GLN A 10 7.97 13.14 11.11
N SER A 11 7.75 12.45 9.99
CA SER A 11 6.92 11.24 9.94
C SER A 11 7.13 10.51 8.61
N PRO A 12 7.39 9.20 8.61
CA PRO A 12 7.44 8.43 7.39
C PRO A 12 6.05 8.18 6.78
N ASN A 13 4.97 8.38 7.55
CA ASN A 13 3.61 7.92 7.20
C ASN A 13 2.71 8.97 6.55
N ARG A 14 3.17 10.23 6.42
CA ARG A 14 2.36 11.39 5.98
C ARG A 14 1.01 11.51 6.71
N ASN A 15 1.03 11.28 8.01
CA ASN A 15 -0.15 11.43 8.87
C ASN A 15 -0.41 12.87 9.32
N VAL A 16 0.55 13.77 9.14
CA VAL A 16 0.44 15.19 9.48
C VAL A 16 0.65 16.02 8.22
N HIS A 17 -0.32 16.85 7.86
CA HIS A 17 -0.20 17.81 6.76
C HIS A 17 -0.84 19.13 7.21
N LEU A 18 -0.24 20.25 6.82
CA LEU A 18 -0.75 21.59 7.11
C LEU A 18 -1.09 22.28 5.80
N GLY A 19 -2.22 21.91 5.19
CA GLY A 19 -2.75 22.54 3.97
C GLY A 19 -1.66 22.91 2.95
N HIS A 20 -1.60 24.20 2.59
CA HIS A 20 -0.58 24.74 1.68
C HIS A 20 0.81 24.93 2.29
N TYR A 21 0.95 24.89 3.62
CA TYR A 21 2.18 25.21 4.33
C TYR A 21 3.11 23.99 4.50
N LEU A 22 2.53 22.80 4.65
CA LEU A 22 3.29 21.55 4.72
C LEU A 22 2.54 20.43 3.99
N PRO A 23 2.83 20.22 2.70
CA PRO A 23 2.16 19.19 1.90
C PRO A 23 2.65 17.77 2.23
N ILE A 24 3.86 17.62 2.78
CA ILE A 24 4.46 16.33 3.06
C ILE A 24 5.39 16.39 4.28
N THR A 25 5.53 15.27 4.99
CA THR A 25 6.36 15.15 6.20
C THR A 25 7.78 14.73 5.87
N LEU A 26 8.73 15.19 6.68
CA LEU A 26 10.13 14.75 6.56
C LEU A 26 10.21 13.23 6.82
N GLY A 27 10.87 12.51 5.89
CA GLY A 27 11.06 11.07 5.94
C GLY A 27 10.05 10.24 5.12
N PHE A 28 8.98 10.85 4.61
CA PHE A 28 8.02 10.14 3.76
C PHE A 28 8.64 9.66 2.44
N ASP A 29 9.40 10.52 1.77
CA ASP A 29 10.01 10.21 0.47
C ASP A 29 11.00 9.04 0.58
N SER A 30 11.85 9.04 1.60
CA SER A 30 12.79 7.95 1.85
C SER A 30 12.06 6.63 2.17
N ALA A 31 11.01 6.67 2.99
CA ALA A 31 10.19 5.49 3.29
C ALA A 31 9.50 4.93 2.04
N ARG A 32 8.91 5.82 1.23
CA ARG A 32 8.32 5.49 -0.07
C ARG A 32 9.35 4.85 -1.00
N GLY A 33 10.55 5.42 -1.12
CA GLY A 33 11.63 4.90 -1.96
C GLY A 33 12.01 3.47 -1.60
N VAL A 34 12.42 3.24 -0.35
CA VAL A 34 12.87 1.91 0.12
C VAL A 34 11.77 0.86 -0.04
N LEU A 35 10.53 1.18 0.36
CA LEU A 35 9.44 0.22 0.28
C LEU A 35 9.01 -0.05 -1.17
N SER A 36 9.06 0.95 -2.06
CA SER A 36 8.76 0.77 -3.48
C SER A 36 9.80 -0.10 -4.19
N GLU A 37 11.08 0.01 -3.82
CA GLU A 37 12.14 -0.82 -4.36
C GLU A 37 11.92 -2.30 -4.00
N VAL A 38 11.67 -2.57 -2.72
CA VAL A 38 11.42 -3.93 -2.23
C VAL A 38 10.15 -4.53 -2.86
N ALA A 39 9.04 -3.79 -2.85
CA ALA A 39 7.79 -4.27 -3.42
C ALA A 39 7.85 -4.40 -4.95
N GLY A 40 8.59 -3.52 -5.62
CA GLY A 40 8.85 -3.57 -7.05
C GLY A 40 9.66 -4.81 -7.45
N ASN A 41 10.70 -5.14 -6.68
CA ASN A 41 11.48 -6.36 -6.90
C ASN A 41 10.63 -7.62 -6.74
N ILE A 42 9.74 -7.66 -5.74
CA ILE A 42 8.77 -8.76 -5.58
C ILE A 42 7.79 -8.83 -6.77
N THR A 43 7.38 -7.68 -7.31
CA THR A 43 6.49 -7.62 -8.47
C THR A 43 7.17 -8.17 -9.72
N LEU A 44 8.45 -7.83 -9.95
CA LEU A 44 9.25 -8.39 -11.03
C LEU A 44 9.46 -9.90 -10.86
N ASP A 45 9.71 -10.38 -9.65
CA ASP A 45 9.84 -11.81 -9.35
C ASP A 45 8.52 -12.57 -9.58
N ALA A 46 7.39 -12.00 -9.20
CA ALA A 46 6.07 -12.59 -9.48
C ALA A 46 5.82 -12.72 -10.98
N ILE A 47 6.21 -11.71 -11.78
CA ILE A 47 6.06 -11.73 -13.25
C ILE A 47 7.01 -12.77 -13.88
N SER A 48 8.23 -12.89 -13.37
CA SER A 48 9.25 -13.80 -13.93
C SER A 48 8.96 -15.26 -13.57
N SER A 49 8.60 -15.55 -12.32
CA SER A 49 8.37 -16.90 -11.82
C SER A 49 7.03 -17.48 -12.29
N ARG A 50 6.00 -16.65 -12.43
CA ARG A 50 4.62 -17.00 -12.84
C ARG A 50 3.95 -18.09 -11.97
N LYS A 51 4.36 -18.21 -10.71
CA LYS A 51 3.93 -19.32 -9.82
C LYS A 51 3.01 -18.92 -8.69
N CYS A 52 3.20 -17.74 -8.10
CA CYS A 52 2.50 -17.37 -6.86
C CYS A 52 2.00 -15.94 -6.86
N TYR A 53 1.04 -15.71 -5.96
CA TYR A 53 0.60 -14.38 -5.55
C TYR A 53 1.31 -14.00 -4.26
N HIS A 54 1.90 -12.81 -4.24
CA HIS A 54 2.53 -12.25 -3.04
C HIS A 54 1.59 -11.25 -2.38
N PHE A 55 1.37 -11.40 -1.08
CA PHE A 55 0.67 -10.42 -0.26
C PHE A 55 1.72 -9.61 0.49
N VAL A 56 1.89 -8.34 0.11
CA VAL A 56 2.93 -7.47 0.65
C VAL A 56 2.26 -6.44 1.55
N ARG A 57 2.47 -6.59 2.86
CA ARG A 57 2.04 -5.59 3.84
C ARG A 57 3.02 -4.42 3.82
N THR A 58 2.51 -3.22 3.63
CA THR A 58 3.30 -1.97 3.60
C THR A 58 2.94 -1.10 4.80
N GLY A 59 3.17 0.21 4.74
CA GLY A 59 2.95 1.16 5.84
C GLY A 59 1.53 1.72 5.87
N SER A 60 1.40 3.03 6.12
CA SER A 60 0.11 3.73 6.06
C SER A 60 -0.51 3.64 4.66
N THR A 61 -1.81 3.91 4.56
CA THR A 61 -2.50 3.98 3.26
C THR A 61 -1.86 5.00 2.32
N ALA A 62 -1.39 6.14 2.83
CA ALA A 62 -0.68 7.14 2.04
C ALA A 62 0.59 6.56 1.39
N ILE A 63 1.44 5.86 2.16
CA ILE A 63 2.62 5.18 1.60
C ILE A 63 2.19 4.09 0.61
N THR A 64 1.20 3.27 0.99
CA THR A 64 0.73 2.13 0.18
C THR A 64 0.30 2.59 -1.21
N LEU A 65 -0.45 3.69 -1.29
CA LEU A 65 -0.93 4.25 -2.54
C LEU A 65 0.20 4.81 -3.39
N GLU A 66 1.17 5.52 -2.80
CA GLU A 66 2.33 6.00 -3.56
C GLU A 66 3.18 4.86 -4.13
N ILE A 67 3.34 3.76 -3.36
CA ILE A 67 4.01 2.56 -3.86
C ILE A 67 3.21 1.93 -4.99
N ALA A 68 1.89 1.79 -4.81
CA ALA A 68 1.01 1.21 -5.82
C ALA A 68 1.08 1.95 -7.16
N LEU A 69 1.14 3.29 -7.14
CA LEU A 69 1.27 4.11 -8.33
C LEU A 69 2.59 3.89 -9.09
N GLN A 70 3.63 3.41 -8.42
CA GLN A 70 4.93 3.16 -9.04
C GLN A 70 5.06 1.74 -9.60
N ILE A 71 4.55 0.75 -8.87
CA ILE A 71 4.81 -0.66 -9.18
C ILE A 71 3.62 -1.34 -9.87
N GLU A 72 2.48 -0.67 -9.96
CA GLU A 72 1.25 -1.17 -10.59
C GLU A 72 0.88 -2.60 -10.15
N PRO A 73 0.62 -2.80 -8.84
CA PRO A 73 0.30 -4.13 -8.31
C PRO A 73 -1.03 -4.62 -8.86
N THR A 74 -1.30 -5.92 -8.69
CA THR A 74 -2.56 -6.54 -9.16
C THR A 74 -3.78 -6.03 -8.39
N LEU A 75 -3.62 -5.79 -7.09
CA LEU A 75 -4.68 -5.28 -6.22
C LEU A 75 -4.05 -4.49 -5.07
N VAL A 76 -4.75 -3.46 -4.61
CA VAL A 76 -4.39 -2.70 -3.41
C VAL A 76 -5.55 -2.78 -2.44
N LEU A 77 -5.26 -3.16 -1.20
CA LEU A 77 -6.22 -3.19 -0.10
C LEU A 77 -5.95 -2.01 0.84
N CYS A 78 -6.81 -1.00 0.73
CA CYS A 78 -6.81 0.19 1.58
C CYS A 78 -7.87 0.06 2.67
N ASN A 79 -7.46 0.27 3.92
CA ASN A 79 -8.37 0.06 5.04
C ASN A 79 -9.53 1.05 5.06
N GLU A 80 -9.27 2.31 4.73
CA GLU A 80 -10.29 3.37 4.67
C GLU A 80 -11.43 2.99 3.72
N GLU A 81 -11.12 2.38 2.58
CA GLU A 81 -12.11 1.87 1.63
C GLU A 81 -12.90 0.68 2.22
N ILE A 82 -12.19 -0.29 2.80
CA ILE A 82 -12.79 -1.49 3.38
C ILE A 82 -13.75 -1.15 4.52
N TYR A 83 -13.33 -0.26 5.43
CA TYR A 83 -14.15 0.22 6.54
C TYR A 83 -15.35 1.04 6.04
N SER A 84 -15.14 1.94 5.06
CA SER A 84 -16.22 2.74 4.48
C SER A 84 -17.28 1.86 3.80
N ALA A 85 -16.84 0.83 3.07
CA ALA A 85 -17.71 -0.13 2.39
C ALA A 85 -18.29 -1.20 3.33
N LYS A 86 -17.91 -1.23 4.62
CA LYS A 86 -18.31 -2.23 5.61
C LYS A 86 -18.11 -3.68 5.14
N LYS A 87 -17.03 -3.92 4.38
CA LYS A 87 -16.75 -5.25 3.83
C LYS A 87 -16.36 -6.21 4.95
N SER A 88 -16.97 -7.39 4.95
CA SER A 88 -16.56 -8.48 5.84
C SER A 88 -15.27 -9.13 5.33
N LEU A 89 -14.55 -9.84 6.21
CA LEU A 89 -13.38 -10.62 5.79
C LEU A 89 -13.75 -11.66 4.73
N GLN A 90 -14.93 -12.28 4.84
CA GLN A 90 -15.41 -13.24 3.86
C GLN A 90 -15.58 -12.59 2.48
N GLN A 91 -16.22 -11.42 2.42
CA GLN A 91 -16.39 -10.68 1.16
C GLN A 91 -15.04 -10.31 0.54
N LEU A 92 -14.06 -9.89 1.34
CA LEU A 92 -12.71 -9.59 0.85
C LEU A 92 -12.02 -10.82 0.25
N VAL A 93 -12.12 -11.97 0.93
CA VAL A 93 -11.52 -13.21 0.44
C VAL A 93 -12.19 -13.65 -0.87
N GLU A 94 -13.52 -13.55 -0.96
CA GLU A 94 -14.28 -13.84 -2.18
C GLU A 94 -13.86 -12.91 -3.32
N GLU A 95 -13.81 -11.59 -3.09
CA GLU A 95 -13.37 -10.59 -4.09
C GLU A 95 -11.94 -10.87 -4.62
N ILE A 96 -11.01 -11.21 -3.73
CA ILE A 96 -9.63 -11.55 -4.11
C ILE A 96 -9.61 -12.86 -4.92
N GLY A 97 -10.35 -13.87 -4.50
CA GLY A 97 -10.47 -15.15 -5.19
C GLY A 97 -11.02 -15.00 -6.61
N ASP A 98 -12.10 -14.23 -6.75
CA ASP A 98 -12.74 -13.94 -8.03
C ASP A 98 -11.80 -13.16 -8.96
N LEU A 99 -11.06 -12.18 -8.44
CA LEU A 99 -10.05 -11.44 -9.21
C LEU A 99 -8.97 -12.38 -9.74
N ILE A 100 -8.43 -13.27 -8.89
CA ILE A 100 -7.39 -14.23 -9.27
C ILE A 100 -7.92 -15.18 -10.35
N MET A 101 -9.12 -15.72 -10.17
CA MET A 101 -9.76 -16.62 -11.14
C MET A 101 -10.03 -15.92 -12.47
N MET A 102 -10.52 -14.68 -12.44
CA MET A 102 -10.74 -13.87 -13.62
C MET A 102 -9.44 -13.66 -14.41
N ARG A 103 -8.36 -13.26 -13.73
CA ARG A 103 -7.03 -13.06 -14.35
C ARG A 103 -6.49 -14.35 -14.96
N LYS A 104 -6.65 -15.48 -14.26
CA LYS A 104 -6.23 -16.79 -14.77
C LYS A 104 -7.03 -17.19 -16.01
N ASN A 105 -8.35 -17.05 -15.99
CA ASN A 105 -9.21 -17.53 -17.06
C ASN A 105 -9.17 -16.64 -18.31
N LYS A 106 -9.07 -15.32 -18.14
CA LYS A 106 -9.09 -14.36 -19.27
C LYS A 106 -7.71 -14.05 -19.83
N LEU A 107 -6.70 -13.96 -18.96
CA LEU A 107 -5.35 -13.48 -19.33
C LEU A 107 -4.28 -14.57 -19.20
N GLY A 108 -4.61 -15.76 -18.67
CA GLY A 108 -3.63 -16.81 -18.40
C GLY A 108 -2.65 -16.48 -17.26
N LEU A 109 -2.87 -15.40 -16.52
CA LEU A 109 -1.96 -14.92 -15.48
C LEU A 109 -2.18 -15.65 -14.16
N ARG A 110 -1.13 -16.31 -13.66
CA ARG A 110 -1.15 -17.14 -12.44
C ARG A 110 -0.35 -16.55 -11.28
N SER A 111 0.19 -15.35 -11.47
CA SER A 111 0.94 -14.61 -10.47
C SER A 111 0.50 -13.16 -10.41
N GLY A 112 0.87 -12.51 -9.31
CA GLY A 112 0.57 -11.13 -9.06
C GLY A 112 1.01 -10.69 -7.66
N VAL A 113 0.81 -9.42 -7.39
CA VAL A 113 1.11 -8.81 -6.09
C VAL A 113 -0.14 -8.12 -5.58
N VAL A 114 -0.49 -8.40 -4.33
CA VAL A 114 -1.54 -7.71 -3.58
C VAL A 114 -0.86 -6.87 -2.53
N LEU A 115 -0.99 -5.54 -2.63
CA LEU A 115 -0.51 -4.64 -1.58
C LEU A 115 -1.57 -4.50 -0.48
N VAL A 116 -1.14 -4.57 0.77
CA VAL A 116 -2.02 -4.42 1.93
C VAL A 116 -1.46 -3.29 2.81
N SER A 117 -2.29 -2.29 3.09
CA SER A 117 -1.91 -1.23 4.03
C SER A 117 -1.89 -1.75 5.48
N ASN A 118 -0.95 -1.29 6.31
CA ASN A 118 -0.66 -1.86 7.64
C ASN A 118 -1.84 -1.82 8.61
N SER A 119 -2.81 -0.94 8.41
CA SER A 119 -3.99 -0.77 9.28
C SER A 119 -5.05 -1.87 9.11
N PHE A 120 -4.68 -3.01 8.50
CA PHE A 120 -5.59 -4.11 8.23
C PHE A 120 -5.80 -4.89 9.51
N MET A 121 -7.00 -4.76 10.08
CA MET A 121 -7.47 -5.49 11.26
C MET A 121 -6.73 -5.14 12.56
N GLU A 122 -6.67 -3.86 12.93
CA GLU A 122 -6.59 -3.48 14.35
C GLU A 122 -8.02 -3.40 14.90
N ARG A 123 -8.32 -4.25 15.89
CA ARG A 123 -9.46 -4.10 16.80
C ARG A 123 -9.03 -3.32 18.01
#